data_AF-A0A3B9KFL3-F1
#
_entry.id   AF-A0A3B9KFL3-F1
#
_cell.length_a   1.000
_cell.length_b   1.000
_cell.length_c   1.000
_cell.angle_alpha   90.00
_cell.angle_beta   90.00
_cell.angle_gamma   90.00
#
_symmetry.space_group_name_H-M   'P 1'
#
loop_
_entity.id
_entity.type
_entity.pdbx_description
1 polymer ?
#
loop_
_entity_poly.entity_id
_entity_poly.type
_entity_poly.pdbx_seq_one_letter_code
_entity_poly.pdbx_strand_id
1 'polypeptide(L)'
;SFGISQEQITSARQQIVAQLGGFAGSVLPLLSRFLDFLLDIVIVAVVSIYLLIDGSRVNNWLRNNMPRQQRGRVDFFLETLERVVGGYIRGQLLLSTLIGLLVGIGMLIFHVPYAVLLGVMAFILEFIPVLGTLVSGAICVLIALTQGWLIAVGVLIYFVVVHVIEGDVIGPRIVGKAVGLHPVVSLAALIAGAELFGILGALFASPVAGVLQALIIAIWKEWRATHPDQFEEGKDTVADKLEENVADRPVDAARPANG
;
A
#
# COMPACT_ATOMS: atom_id res chain seq x y z
N SER A 1 5.75 -40.92 -59.51
CA SER A 1 5.61 -39.46 -59.32
C SER A 1 4.94 -39.25 -57.99
N PHE A 2 5.63 -38.69 -56.99
CA PHE A 2 5.14 -38.58 -55.62
C PHE A 2 3.85 -37.73 -55.60
N GLY A 3 2.73 -38.31 -55.19
CA GLY A 3 1.37 -37.75 -55.25
C GLY A 3 1.09 -36.58 -54.30
N ILE A 4 2.01 -35.63 -54.21
CA ILE A 4 1.81 -34.38 -53.47
C ILE A 4 1.14 -33.40 -54.44
N SER A 5 -0.11 -33.05 -54.18
CA SER A 5 -0.84 -32.04 -54.97
C SER A 5 -0.30 -30.64 -54.70
N GLN A 6 -0.31 -29.76 -55.70
CA GLN A 6 0.13 -28.36 -55.53
C GLN A 6 -0.68 -27.61 -54.46
N GLU A 7 -1.93 -28.02 -54.21
CA GLU A 7 -2.74 -27.49 -53.11
C GLU A 7 -2.21 -27.87 -51.72
N GLN A 8 -1.71 -29.09 -51.53
CA GLN A 8 -1.08 -29.52 -50.28
C GLN A 8 0.22 -28.73 -50.00
N ILE A 9 0.99 -28.40 -51.04
CA ILE A 9 2.20 -27.56 -50.90
C ILE A 9 1.81 -26.13 -50.53
N THR A 10 0.73 -25.60 -51.11
CA THR A 10 0.30 -24.22 -50.88
C THR A 10 -0.31 -24.03 -49.50
N SER A 11 -1.14 -24.98 -49.04
CA SER A 11 -1.72 -24.99 -47.69
C SER A 11 -0.67 -25.21 -46.60
N ALA A 12 0.31 -26.10 -46.80
CA ALA A 12 1.44 -26.28 -45.87
C ALA A 12 2.31 -25.01 -45.76
N ARG A 13 2.58 -24.33 -46.89
CA ARG A 13 3.29 -23.04 -46.89
C ARG A 13 2.50 -21.96 -46.13
N GLN A 14 1.19 -21.86 -46.36
CA GLN A 14 0.35 -20.91 -45.64
C GLN A 14 0.26 -21.21 -44.14
N GLN A 15 0.18 -22.48 -43.74
CA GLN A 15 0.21 -22.87 -42.32
C GLN A 15 1.53 -22.48 -41.64
N ILE A 16 2.66 -22.72 -42.29
CA ILE A 16 3.98 -22.33 -41.75
C ILE A 16 4.10 -20.81 -41.65
N VAL A 17 3.69 -20.07 -42.68
CA VAL A 17 3.72 -18.60 -42.66
C VAL A 17 2.75 -18.03 -41.61
N ALA A 18 1.58 -18.63 -41.42
CA ALA A 18 0.62 -18.22 -40.39
C ALA A 18 1.11 -18.53 -38.97
N GLN A 19 1.73 -19.70 -38.75
CA GLN A 19 2.32 -20.05 -37.45
C GLN A 19 3.53 -19.17 -37.12
N LEU A 20 4.40 -18.88 -38.11
CA LEU A 20 5.53 -17.96 -37.92
C LEU A 20 5.08 -16.52 -37.72
N GLY A 21 4.06 -16.06 -38.47
CA GLY A 21 3.45 -14.75 -38.30
C GLY A 21 2.74 -14.60 -36.95
N GLY A 22 2.01 -15.63 -36.50
CA GLY A 22 1.36 -15.67 -35.20
C GLY A 22 2.36 -15.75 -34.03
N PHE A 23 3.42 -16.54 -34.18
CA PHE A 23 4.49 -16.64 -33.19
C PHE A 23 5.28 -15.33 -33.08
N ALA A 24 5.71 -14.76 -34.21
CA ALA A 24 6.38 -13.47 -34.22
C ALA A 24 5.46 -12.37 -33.66
N GLY A 25 4.17 -12.37 -34.04
CA GLY A 25 3.17 -11.42 -33.55
C GLY A 25 2.86 -11.54 -32.06
N SER A 26 3.10 -12.70 -31.43
CA SER A 26 2.82 -12.93 -30.00
C SER A 26 4.09 -12.80 -29.14
N VAL A 27 5.24 -13.26 -29.64
CA VAL A 27 6.49 -13.34 -28.89
C VAL A 27 7.29 -12.05 -28.96
N LEU A 28 7.33 -11.37 -30.11
CA LEU A 28 8.08 -10.12 -30.23
C LEU A 28 7.55 -9.04 -29.26
N PRO A 29 6.23 -8.83 -29.10
CA PRO A 29 5.73 -7.86 -28.12
C PRO A 29 6.00 -8.25 -26.67
N LEU A 30 6.03 -9.56 -26.35
CA LEU A 30 6.36 -10.01 -25.00
C LEU A 30 7.85 -9.76 -24.68
N LEU A 31 8.73 -10.04 -25.64
CA LEU A 31 10.16 -9.78 -25.51
C LEU A 31 10.44 -8.27 -25.40
N SER A 32 9.80 -7.45 -26.23
CA SER A 32 9.98 -6.00 -26.15
C SER A 32 9.49 -5.46 -24.81
N ARG A 33 8.30 -5.87 -24.34
CA ARG A 33 7.78 -5.47 -23.02
C ARG A 33 8.68 -5.92 -21.88
N PHE A 34 9.26 -7.11 -21.97
CA PHE A 34 10.20 -7.59 -20.97
C PHE A 34 11.48 -6.75 -20.96
N LEU A 35 11.99 -6.37 -22.14
CA LEU A 35 13.15 -5.49 -22.26
C LEU A 35 12.86 -4.08 -21.73
N ASP A 36 11.70 -3.52 -22.07
CA ASP A 36 11.22 -2.23 -21.56
C ASP A 36 11.11 -2.27 -20.02
N PHE A 37 10.52 -3.33 -19.47
CA PHE A 37 10.44 -3.53 -18.02
C PHE A 37 11.82 -3.59 -17.34
N LEU A 38 12.80 -4.26 -17.95
CA LEU A 38 14.18 -4.28 -17.43
C LEU A 38 14.83 -2.90 -17.50
N LEU A 39 14.64 -2.16 -18.59
CA LEU A 39 15.13 -0.80 -18.73
C LEU A 39 14.49 0.13 -17.70
N ASP A 40 13.19 0.02 -17.48
CA ASP A 40 12.45 0.77 -16.46
C ASP A 40 13.01 0.48 -15.06
N ILE A 41 13.27 -0.79 -14.73
CA ILE A 41 13.91 -1.14 -13.45
C ILE A 41 15.27 -0.46 -13.31
N VAL A 42 16.11 -0.50 -14.35
CA VAL A 42 17.44 0.11 -14.32
C VAL A 42 17.34 1.62 -14.16
N ILE A 43 16.46 2.28 -14.92
CA ILE A 43 16.23 3.72 -14.84
C ILE A 43 15.73 4.11 -13.46
N VAL A 44 14.71 3.41 -12.94
CA VAL A 44 14.15 3.65 -11.61
C VAL A 44 15.23 3.45 -10.54
N ALA A 45 16.04 2.40 -10.64
CA ALA A 45 17.12 2.14 -9.68
C ALA A 45 18.18 3.25 -9.73
N VAL A 46 18.64 3.64 -10.92
CA VAL A 46 19.62 4.73 -11.09
C VAL A 46 19.06 6.03 -10.52
N VAL A 47 17.85 6.43 -10.95
CA VAL A 47 17.19 7.66 -10.45
C VAL A 47 17.03 7.61 -8.94
N SER A 48 16.59 6.47 -8.38
CA SER A 48 16.44 6.29 -6.94
C SER A 48 17.78 6.42 -6.20
N ILE A 49 18.86 5.83 -6.72
CA ILE A 49 20.21 5.94 -6.14
C ILE A 49 20.69 7.39 -6.17
N TYR A 50 20.54 8.09 -7.29
CA TYR A 50 20.91 9.50 -7.39
C TYR A 50 20.08 10.38 -6.44
N LEU A 51 18.76 10.17 -6.37
CA LEU A 51 17.89 10.88 -5.42
C LEU A 51 18.27 10.58 -3.96
N LEU A 52 18.70 9.35 -3.67
CA LEU A 52 19.15 8.97 -2.33
C LEU A 52 20.49 9.65 -1.96
N ILE A 53 21.44 9.70 -2.90
CA ILE A 53 22.74 10.35 -2.71
C ILE A 53 22.57 11.87 -2.56
N ASP A 54 21.81 12.50 -3.45
CA ASP A 54 21.62 13.95 -3.49
C ASP A 54 20.47 14.44 -2.60
N GLY A 55 19.77 13.56 -1.88
CA GLY A 55 18.59 13.93 -1.09
C GLY A 55 18.86 15.05 -0.07
N SER A 56 20.01 15.00 0.61
CA SER A 56 20.43 16.06 1.54
C SER A 56 20.73 17.39 0.83
N ARG A 57 21.27 17.32 -0.39
CA ARG A 57 21.54 18.48 -1.24
C ARG A 57 20.25 19.13 -1.73
N VAL A 58 19.26 18.32 -2.13
CA VAL A 58 17.92 18.80 -2.51
C VAL A 58 17.23 19.48 -1.33
N ASN A 59 17.26 18.86 -0.14
CA ASN A 59 16.68 19.45 1.07
C ASN A 59 17.33 20.79 1.42
N ASN A 60 18.66 20.87 1.38
CA ASN A 60 19.40 22.10 1.65
C ASN A 60 19.15 23.17 0.59
N TRP A 61 19.07 22.79 -0.69
CA TRP A 61 18.72 23.70 -1.77
C TRP A 61 17.32 24.29 -1.55
N LEU A 62 16.33 23.46 -1.21
CA LEU A 62 14.96 23.90 -0.95
C LEU A 62 14.88 24.86 0.25
N ARG A 63 15.63 24.58 1.33
CA ARG A 63 15.73 25.45 2.52
C ARG A 63 16.40 26.79 2.23
N ASN A 64 17.48 26.78 1.43
CA ASN A 64 18.26 27.98 1.13
C ASN A 64 17.57 28.90 0.13
N ASN A 65 16.81 28.34 -0.81
CA ASN A 65 16.12 29.10 -1.84
C ASN A 65 14.77 29.66 -1.39
N MET A 66 14.29 29.32 -0.18
CA MET A 66 13.02 29.83 0.35
C MET A 66 13.14 31.06 1.26
N PRO A 67 12.14 31.97 1.21
CA PRO A 67 12.05 33.13 2.10
C PRO A 67 12.08 32.71 3.57
N ARG A 68 12.74 33.50 4.42
CA ARG A 68 12.92 33.21 5.86
C ARG A 68 11.61 32.88 6.59
N GLN A 69 10.50 33.53 6.20
CA GLN A 69 9.17 33.31 6.78
C GLN A 69 8.58 31.92 6.45
N GLN A 70 9.00 31.30 5.35
CA GLN A 70 8.45 30.01 4.88
C GLN A 70 9.33 28.81 5.24
N ARG A 71 10.54 29.03 5.78
CA ARG A 71 11.48 27.95 6.12
C ARG A 71 10.86 26.92 7.08
N GLY A 72 10.10 27.38 8.09
CA GLY A 72 9.39 26.48 9.01
C GLY A 72 8.37 25.57 8.31
N ARG A 73 7.69 26.06 7.27
CA ARG A 73 6.72 25.27 6.48
C ARG A 73 7.43 24.22 5.61
N VAL A 74 8.56 24.59 4.99
CA VAL A 74 9.37 23.65 4.20
C VAL A 74 9.94 22.54 5.08
N ASP A 75 10.47 22.90 6.25
CA ASP A 75 11.05 21.95 7.19
C ASP A 75 9.99 20.95 7.68
N PHE A 76 8.82 21.46 8.06
CA PHE A 76 7.67 20.61 8.43
C PHE A 76 7.25 19.67 7.29
N PHE A 77 7.20 20.16 6.05
CA PHE A 77 6.84 19.34 4.90
C PHE A 77 7.86 18.23 4.64
N LEU A 78 9.16 18.56 4.65
CA LEU A 78 10.24 17.58 4.43
C LEU A 78 10.25 16.51 5.53
N GLU A 79 10.11 16.89 6.79
CA GLU A 79 10.03 15.96 7.93
C GLU A 79 8.77 15.09 7.84
N THR A 80 7.64 15.67 7.45
CA THR A 80 6.40 14.93 7.24
C THR A 80 6.53 13.92 6.11
N LEU A 81 7.15 14.30 4.99
CA LEU A 81 7.36 13.43 3.85
C LEU A 81 8.29 12.27 4.21
N GLU A 82 9.42 12.55 4.87
CA GLU A 82 10.35 11.51 5.34
C GLU A 82 9.66 10.53 6.30
N ARG A 83 8.89 11.06 7.27
CA ARG A 83 8.18 10.24 8.26
C ARG A 83 7.09 9.38 7.63
N VAL A 84 6.23 9.97 6.79
CA VAL A 84 5.08 9.27 6.18
C VAL A 84 5.54 8.29 5.11
N VAL A 85 6.34 8.74 4.14
CA VAL A 85 6.80 7.90 3.04
C VAL A 85 7.78 6.84 3.55
N GLY A 86 8.76 7.22 4.36
CA GLY A 86 9.73 6.28 4.94
C GLY A 86 9.08 5.27 5.88
N GLY A 87 8.13 5.72 6.71
CA GLY A 87 7.33 4.85 7.57
C GLY A 87 6.46 3.88 6.76
N TYR A 88 5.80 4.36 5.71
CA TYR A 88 5.00 3.55 4.81
C TYR A 88 5.84 2.48 4.10
N ILE A 89 6.97 2.83 3.49
CA ILE A 89 7.81 1.86 2.76
C ILE A 89 8.29 0.75 3.69
N ARG A 90 8.80 1.10 4.88
CA ARG A 90 9.27 0.11 5.88
C ARG A 90 8.12 -0.76 6.38
N GLY A 91 6.97 -0.14 6.64
CA GLY A 91 5.77 -0.84 7.07
C GLY A 91 5.25 -1.79 6.00
N GLN A 92 5.19 -1.35 4.75
CA GLN A 92 4.72 -2.14 3.62
C GLN A 92 5.64 -3.33 3.34
N LEU A 93 6.96 -3.13 3.39
CA LEU A 93 7.92 -4.23 3.29
C LEU A 93 7.75 -5.26 4.40
N LEU A 94 7.52 -4.81 5.64
CA LEU A 94 7.30 -5.72 6.77
C LEU A 94 5.98 -6.47 6.62
N LEU A 95 4.90 -5.76 6.27
CA LEU A 95 3.56 -6.32 6.05
C LEU A 95 3.60 -7.36 4.93
N SER A 96 4.13 -7.02 3.76
CA SER A 96 4.22 -7.94 2.63
C SER A 96 5.06 -9.16 2.96
N THR A 97 6.16 -8.98 3.69
CA THR A 97 7.00 -10.12 4.15
C THR A 97 6.20 -11.05 5.06
N LEU A 98 5.47 -10.50 6.03
CA LEU A 98 4.66 -11.29 6.95
C LEU A 98 3.55 -12.05 6.21
N ILE A 99 2.84 -11.39 5.30
CA ILE A 99 1.78 -12.03 4.49
C ILE A 99 2.36 -13.10 3.56
N GLY A 100 3.47 -12.83 2.87
CA GLY A 100 4.14 -13.82 2.04
C GLY A 100 4.58 -15.06 2.83
N LEU A 101 5.08 -14.87 4.05
CA LEU A 101 5.42 -15.96 4.97
C LEU A 101 4.17 -16.73 5.43
N LEU A 102 3.11 -16.02 5.85
CA LEU A 102 1.83 -16.62 6.24
C LEU A 102 1.28 -17.48 5.10
N VAL A 103 1.18 -16.93 3.89
CA VAL A 103 0.72 -17.66 2.71
C VAL A 103 1.61 -18.87 2.42
N GLY A 104 2.93 -18.70 2.40
CA GLY A 104 3.86 -19.80 2.17
C GLY A 104 3.72 -20.93 3.20
N ILE A 105 3.64 -20.59 4.49
CA ILE A 105 3.45 -21.54 5.58
C ILE A 105 2.07 -22.21 5.47
N GLY A 106 1.02 -21.45 5.18
CA GLY A 106 -0.32 -21.98 4.96
C GLY A 106 -0.34 -23.02 3.84
N MET A 107 0.25 -22.70 2.68
CA MET A 107 0.32 -23.64 1.56
C MET A 107 1.12 -24.90 1.91
N LEU A 108 2.19 -24.79 2.70
CA LEU A 108 2.92 -25.95 3.21
C LEU A 108 2.06 -26.82 4.13
N ILE A 109 1.31 -26.22 5.07
CA ILE A 109 0.43 -26.95 6.01
C ILE A 109 -0.66 -27.71 5.25
N PHE A 110 -1.28 -27.07 4.26
CA PHE A 110 -2.32 -27.69 3.44
C PHE A 110 -1.77 -28.61 2.33
N HIS A 111 -0.44 -28.81 2.27
CA HIS A 111 0.23 -29.62 1.25
C HIS A 111 -0.08 -29.20 -0.19
N VAL A 112 -0.32 -27.89 -0.40
CA VAL A 112 -0.53 -27.31 -1.73
C VAL A 112 0.83 -27.18 -2.43
N PRO A 113 0.96 -27.61 -3.70
CA PRO A 113 2.23 -27.53 -4.41
C PRO A 113 2.67 -26.07 -4.59
N TYR A 114 3.98 -25.88 -4.77
CA TYR A 114 4.58 -24.57 -5.02
C TYR A 114 4.40 -23.56 -3.87
N ALA A 115 4.27 -24.02 -2.63
CA ALA A 115 4.06 -23.17 -1.46
C ALA A 115 5.03 -21.96 -1.36
N VAL A 116 6.32 -22.18 -1.62
CA VAL A 116 7.34 -21.11 -1.62
C VAL A 116 7.07 -20.09 -2.73
N LEU A 117 6.76 -20.56 -3.95
CA LEU A 117 6.44 -19.68 -5.08
C LEU A 117 5.19 -18.85 -4.78
N LEU A 118 4.16 -19.47 -4.20
CA LEU A 118 2.91 -18.79 -3.82
C LEU A 118 3.12 -17.77 -2.71
N GLY A 119 3.99 -18.06 -1.72
CA GLY A 119 4.38 -17.10 -0.70
C GLY A 119 5.13 -15.90 -1.27
N VAL A 120 6.09 -16.13 -2.19
CA VAL A 120 6.81 -15.03 -2.88
C VAL A 120 5.87 -14.21 -3.76
N MET A 121 4.94 -14.86 -4.45
CA MET A 121 3.93 -14.18 -5.26
C MET A 121 3.01 -13.33 -4.38
N ALA A 122 2.55 -13.86 -3.24
CA ALA A 122 1.76 -13.10 -2.27
C ALA A 122 2.54 -11.90 -1.73
N PHE A 123 3.82 -12.06 -1.38
CA PHE A 123 4.70 -10.97 -0.99
C PHE A 123 4.74 -9.83 -2.03
N ILE A 124 4.88 -10.17 -3.32
CA ILE A 124 4.92 -9.16 -4.39
C ILE A 124 3.56 -8.49 -4.57
N LEU A 125 2.48 -9.27 -4.56
CA LEU A 125 1.12 -8.75 -4.75
C LEU A 125 0.66 -7.87 -3.58
N GLU A 126 1.14 -8.15 -2.37
CA GLU A 126 0.80 -7.43 -1.14
C GLU A 126 1.33 -5.99 -1.10
N PHE A 127 2.18 -5.60 -2.04
CA PHE A 127 2.54 -4.20 -2.20
C PHE A 127 1.32 -3.31 -2.50
N ILE A 128 0.23 -3.86 -3.04
CA ILE A 128 -1.05 -3.18 -3.19
C ILE A 128 -2.01 -3.73 -2.11
N PRO A 129 -2.22 -3.02 -1.00
CA PRO A 129 -3.02 -3.50 0.13
C PRO A 129 -4.42 -3.94 -0.30
N VAL A 130 -4.99 -4.94 0.38
CA VAL A 130 -6.30 -5.57 0.07
C VAL A 130 -6.31 -6.36 -1.25
N LEU A 131 -5.79 -5.78 -2.33
CA LEU A 131 -5.69 -6.45 -3.63
C LEU A 131 -4.72 -7.62 -3.58
N GLY A 132 -3.62 -7.48 -2.83
CA GLY A 132 -2.61 -8.52 -2.66
C GLY A 132 -3.16 -9.82 -2.12
N THR A 133 -3.81 -9.78 -0.96
CA THR A 133 -4.45 -10.95 -0.34
C THR A 133 -5.63 -11.49 -1.13
N LEU A 134 -6.43 -10.64 -1.80
CA LEU A 134 -7.52 -11.11 -2.66
C LEU A 134 -6.98 -11.92 -3.86
N VAL A 135 -6.05 -11.35 -4.61
CA VAL A 135 -5.54 -11.95 -5.86
C VAL A 135 -4.69 -13.19 -5.54
N SER A 136 -3.78 -13.08 -4.56
CA SER A 136 -2.97 -14.22 -4.15
C SER A 136 -3.82 -15.35 -3.56
N GLY A 137 -4.84 -15.01 -2.77
CA GLY A 137 -5.80 -15.96 -2.22
C GLY A 137 -6.57 -16.70 -3.31
N ALA A 138 -7.10 -15.98 -4.31
CA ALA A 138 -7.78 -16.60 -5.43
C ALA A 138 -6.88 -17.61 -6.17
N ILE A 139 -5.62 -17.24 -6.45
CA ILE A 139 -4.67 -18.14 -7.11
C ILE A 139 -4.37 -19.36 -6.24
N CYS A 140 -4.14 -19.17 -4.93
CA CYS A 140 -3.88 -20.27 -4.00
C CYS A 140 -5.07 -21.24 -3.90
N VAL A 141 -6.29 -20.72 -3.84
CA VAL A 141 -7.52 -21.53 -3.81
C VAL A 141 -7.69 -22.32 -5.12
N LEU A 142 -7.42 -21.70 -6.26
CA LEU A 142 -7.48 -22.37 -7.58
C LEU A 142 -6.46 -23.51 -7.68
N ILE A 143 -5.24 -23.32 -7.17
CA ILE A 143 -4.22 -24.37 -7.14
C ILE A 143 -4.62 -25.46 -6.13
N ALA A 144 -5.16 -25.09 -4.98
CA ALA A 144 -5.64 -26.05 -3.98
C ALA A 144 -6.80 -26.92 -4.50
N LEU A 145 -7.66 -26.39 -5.38
CA LEU A 145 -8.71 -27.17 -6.05
C LEU A 145 -8.15 -28.36 -6.85
N THR A 146 -6.93 -28.25 -7.37
CA THR A 146 -6.26 -29.36 -8.07
C THR A 146 -5.91 -30.53 -7.14
N GLN A 147 -5.80 -30.28 -5.83
CA GLN A 147 -5.51 -31.28 -4.80
C GLN A 147 -6.80 -31.89 -4.21
N GLY A 148 -7.93 -31.19 -4.36
CA GLY A 148 -9.25 -31.66 -3.92
C GLY A 148 -10.08 -30.55 -3.29
N TRP A 149 -11.40 -30.68 -3.38
CA TRP A 149 -12.33 -29.63 -2.95
C TRP A 149 -12.27 -29.34 -1.43
N LEU A 150 -12.02 -30.34 -0.58
CA LEU A 150 -11.86 -30.11 0.86
C LEU A 150 -10.63 -29.25 1.17
N ILE A 151 -9.51 -29.50 0.48
CA ILE A 151 -8.27 -28.73 0.66
C ILE A 151 -8.51 -27.28 0.21
N ALA A 152 -9.18 -27.09 -0.93
CA ALA A 152 -9.54 -25.76 -1.41
C ALA A 152 -10.42 -24.97 -0.43
N VAL A 153 -11.42 -25.61 0.18
CA VAL A 153 -12.25 -24.98 1.21
C VAL A 153 -11.42 -24.64 2.45
N GLY A 154 -10.52 -25.53 2.88
CA GLY A 154 -9.59 -25.24 3.99
C GLY A 154 -8.69 -24.04 3.71
N VAL A 155 -8.13 -23.96 2.51
CA VAL A 155 -7.29 -22.84 2.05
C VAL A 155 -8.11 -21.55 1.94
N LEU A 156 -9.36 -21.62 1.46
CA LEU A 156 -10.24 -20.45 1.42
C LEU A 156 -10.50 -19.90 2.82
N ILE A 157 -10.86 -20.76 3.77
CA ILE A 157 -11.07 -20.37 5.18
C ILE A 157 -9.79 -19.77 5.76
N TYR A 158 -8.63 -20.39 5.49
CA TYR A 158 -7.34 -19.87 5.92
C TYR A 158 -7.07 -18.45 5.39
N PHE A 159 -7.32 -18.21 4.10
CA PHE A 159 -7.15 -16.88 3.51
C PHE A 159 -8.12 -15.85 4.06
N VAL A 160 -9.36 -16.23 4.38
CA VAL A 160 -10.30 -15.33 5.07
C VAL A 160 -9.75 -14.92 6.43
N VAL A 161 -9.18 -15.86 7.19
CA VAL A 161 -8.54 -15.55 8.49
C VAL A 161 -7.33 -14.63 8.29
N VAL A 162 -6.45 -14.92 7.32
CA VAL A 162 -5.30 -14.07 7.01
C VAL A 162 -5.73 -12.66 6.62
N HIS A 163 -6.78 -12.52 5.79
CA HIS A 163 -7.30 -11.22 5.34
C HIS A 163 -7.88 -10.40 6.50
N VAL A 164 -8.61 -11.04 7.43
CA VAL A 164 -9.10 -10.35 8.64
C VAL A 164 -7.94 -9.92 9.54
N ILE A 165 -6.94 -10.79 9.74
CA ILE A 165 -5.75 -10.45 10.53
C ILE A 165 -4.96 -9.30 9.89
N GLU A 166 -4.81 -9.30 8.57
CA GLU A 166 -4.21 -8.22 7.79
C GLU A 166 -4.97 -6.91 8.02
N GLY A 167 -6.28 -6.90 7.78
CA GLY A 167 -7.12 -5.69 7.84
C GLY A 167 -7.28 -5.10 9.25
N ASP A 168 -7.49 -5.95 10.26
CA ASP A 168 -7.91 -5.49 11.60
C ASP A 168 -6.76 -5.41 12.60
N VAL A 169 -5.66 -6.14 12.38
CA VAL A 169 -4.59 -6.29 13.37
C VAL A 169 -3.25 -5.83 12.83
N ILE A 170 -2.76 -6.44 11.75
CA ILE A 170 -1.40 -6.24 11.26
C ILE A 170 -1.30 -4.90 10.52
N GLY A 171 -2.19 -4.64 9.56
CA GLY A 171 -2.24 -3.43 8.75
C GLY A 171 -2.27 -2.15 9.58
N PRO A 172 -3.21 -1.98 10.54
CA PRO A 172 -3.28 -0.79 11.37
C PRO A 172 -2.04 -0.59 12.27
N ARG A 173 -1.46 -1.68 12.78
CA ARG A 173 -0.30 -1.61 13.68
C ARG A 173 1.01 -1.27 12.95
N ILE A 174 1.15 -1.73 11.72
CA ILE A 174 2.36 -1.56 10.92
C ILE A 174 2.26 -0.29 10.07
N VAL A 175 1.22 -0.20 9.23
CA VAL A 175 1.04 0.88 8.24
C VAL A 175 0.19 2.01 8.81
N GLY A 176 -0.86 1.69 9.57
CA GLY A 176 -1.80 2.68 10.11
C GLY A 176 -1.16 3.76 10.99
N LYS A 177 -0.15 3.42 11.80
CA LYS A 177 0.60 4.40 12.61
C LYS A 177 1.41 5.40 11.77
N ALA A 178 1.84 5.01 10.58
CA ALA A 178 2.66 5.87 9.70
C ALA A 178 1.79 6.86 8.91
N VAL A 179 0.60 6.42 8.48
CA VAL A 179 -0.23 7.19 7.54
C VAL A 179 -1.42 7.87 8.22
N GLY A 180 -1.97 7.31 9.30
CA GLY A 180 -3.04 7.94 10.10
C GLY A 180 -4.33 8.25 9.32
N LEU A 181 -4.56 7.56 8.21
CA LEU A 181 -5.73 7.78 7.34
C LEU A 181 -6.94 7.04 7.89
N HIS A 182 -8.11 7.67 7.76
CA HIS A 182 -9.37 6.94 7.89
C HIS A 182 -9.48 5.90 6.75
N PRO A 183 -9.97 4.67 7.00
CA PRO A 183 -10.03 3.60 5.98
C PRO A 183 -10.71 4.03 4.66
N VAL A 184 -11.78 4.81 4.77
CA VAL A 184 -12.51 5.37 3.61
C VAL A 184 -11.61 6.27 2.75
N VAL A 185 -10.75 7.09 3.36
CA VAL A 185 -9.83 7.98 2.65
C VAL A 185 -8.76 7.16 1.94
N SER A 186 -8.26 6.10 2.57
CA SER A 186 -7.29 5.19 1.96
C SER A 186 -7.88 4.46 0.75
N LEU A 187 -9.13 3.97 0.85
CA LEU A 187 -9.82 3.32 -0.27
C LEU A 187 -10.10 4.29 -1.41
N ALA A 188 -10.58 5.51 -1.10
CA ALA A 188 -10.82 6.54 -2.11
C ALA A 188 -9.52 6.93 -2.83
N ALA A 189 -8.41 7.07 -2.09
CA ALA A 189 -7.10 7.32 -2.67
C ALA A 189 -6.63 6.18 -3.57
N LEU A 190 -6.85 4.92 -3.18
CA LEU A 190 -6.50 3.74 -3.97
C LEU A 190 -7.23 3.74 -5.31
N ILE A 191 -8.55 3.98 -5.29
CA ILE A 191 -9.38 4.03 -6.51
C ILE A 191 -8.92 5.19 -7.40
N ALA A 192 -8.73 6.38 -6.82
CA ALA A 192 -8.27 7.54 -7.57
C ALA A 192 -6.87 7.33 -8.18
N GLY A 193 -5.94 6.74 -7.42
CA GLY A 193 -4.61 6.40 -7.90
C GLY A 193 -4.65 5.38 -9.03
N ALA A 194 -5.47 4.32 -8.87
CA ALA A 194 -5.66 3.30 -9.90
C ALA A 194 -6.17 3.88 -11.22
N GLU A 195 -7.14 4.81 -11.17
CA GLU A 195 -7.68 5.47 -12.36
C GLU A 195 -6.66 6.41 -13.02
N LEU A 196 -5.88 7.16 -12.23
CA LEU A 196 -4.97 8.18 -12.76
C LEU A 196 -3.67 7.60 -13.33
N PHE A 197 -3.09 6.61 -12.64
CA PHE A 197 -1.75 6.08 -12.95
C PHE A 197 -1.69 4.55 -12.95
N GLY A 198 -2.84 3.88 -12.97
CA GLY A 198 -2.90 2.42 -12.97
C GLY A 198 -2.36 1.79 -11.69
N ILE A 199 -1.71 0.64 -11.84
CA ILE A 199 -1.13 -0.15 -10.75
C ILE A 199 -0.15 0.68 -9.90
N LEU A 200 0.66 1.53 -10.55
CA LEU A 200 1.61 2.39 -9.85
C LEU A 200 0.90 3.45 -9.00
N GLY A 201 -0.19 4.02 -9.51
CA GLY A 201 -0.99 4.97 -8.74
C GLY A 201 -1.68 4.32 -7.54
N ALA A 202 -2.19 3.09 -7.68
CA ALA A 202 -2.74 2.32 -6.58
C ALA A 202 -1.70 2.02 -5.50
N LEU A 203 -0.47 1.67 -5.90
CA LEU A 203 0.65 1.36 -5.01
C LEU A 203 1.06 2.56 -4.13
N PHE A 204 1.13 3.76 -4.73
CA PHE A 204 1.53 4.99 -4.04
C PHE A 204 0.36 5.79 -3.48
N ALA A 205 -0.88 5.34 -3.65
CA ALA A 205 -2.07 6.05 -3.19
C ALA A 205 -2.04 6.35 -1.69
N SER A 206 -1.71 5.35 -0.86
CA SER A 206 -1.71 5.47 0.60
C SER A 206 -0.69 6.51 1.13
N PRO A 207 0.61 6.46 0.77
CA PRO A 207 1.57 7.46 1.25
C PRO A 207 1.26 8.86 0.71
N VAL A 208 0.83 8.99 -0.54
CA VAL A 208 0.44 10.30 -1.12
C VAL A 208 -0.75 10.88 -0.36
N ALA A 209 -1.78 10.08 -0.09
CA ALA A 209 -2.92 10.51 0.70
C ALA A 209 -2.53 10.91 2.13
N GLY A 210 -1.60 10.18 2.75
CA GLY A 210 -1.07 10.53 4.08
C GLY A 210 -0.37 11.90 4.11
N VAL A 211 0.47 12.17 3.12
CA VAL A 211 1.14 13.47 2.98
C VAL A 211 0.12 14.60 2.74
N LEU A 212 -0.85 14.38 1.84
CA LEU A 212 -1.91 15.34 1.57
C LEU A 212 -2.75 15.64 2.81
N GLN A 213 -3.15 14.61 3.57
CA GLN A 213 -3.91 14.79 4.81
C GLN A 213 -3.10 15.61 5.83
N ALA A 214 -1.81 15.29 6.01
CA ALA A 214 -0.96 16.04 6.94
C ALA A 214 -0.82 17.52 6.54
N LEU A 215 -0.71 17.81 5.24
CA LEU A 215 -0.70 19.18 4.72
C LEU A 215 -2.01 19.92 4.97
N ILE A 216 -3.16 19.28 4.70
CA ILE A 216 -4.48 19.88 4.91
C ILE A 216 -4.66 20.24 6.40
N ILE A 217 -4.28 19.33 7.31
CA ILE A 217 -4.37 19.58 8.76
C ILE A 217 -3.45 20.74 9.16
N ALA A 218 -2.22 20.80 8.63
CA ALA A 218 -1.28 21.87 8.93
C ALA A 218 -1.82 23.24 8.47
N ILE A 219 -2.34 23.31 7.25
CA ILE A 219 -2.97 24.53 6.70
C ILE A 219 -4.18 24.93 7.54
N TRP A 220 -5.04 23.97 7.90
CA TRP A 220 -6.23 24.25 8.68
C TRP A 220 -5.90 24.75 10.10
N LYS A 221 -4.86 24.17 10.72
CA LYS A 221 -4.35 24.62 12.03
C LYS A 221 -3.77 26.04 11.95
N GLU A 222 -3.01 26.34 10.90
CA GLU A 222 -2.46 27.68 10.68
C GLU A 222 -3.56 28.71 10.37
N TRP A 223 -4.58 28.33 9.61
CA TRP A 223 -5.74 29.18 9.33
C TRP A 223 -6.54 29.49 10.60
N ARG A 224 -6.78 28.48 11.45
CA ARG A 224 -7.44 28.67 12.75
C ARG A 224 -6.62 29.53 13.71
N ALA A 225 -5.30 29.38 13.71
CA ALA A 225 -4.42 30.22 14.53
C ALA A 225 -4.37 31.69 14.08
N THR A 226 -4.61 31.95 12.79
CA THR A 226 -4.60 33.31 12.21
C THR A 226 -5.96 34.01 12.23
N HIS A 227 -7.06 33.27 12.40
CA HIS A 227 -8.43 33.80 12.49
C HIS A 227 -9.15 33.30 13.76
N PRO A 228 -8.62 33.58 14.97
CA PRO A 228 -9.21 33.12 16.23
C PRO A 228 -10.61 33.70 16.48
N ASP A 229 -10.93 34.85 15.89
CA ASP A 229 -12.21 35.55 15.95
C ASP A 229 -13.37 34.80 15.26
N GLN A 230 -13.06 33.85 14.37
CA GLN A 230 -14.04 33.05 13.63
C GLN A 230 -14.38 31.72 14.33
N PHE A 231 -13.70 31.39 15.43
CA PHE A 231 -13.92 30.17 16.20
C PHE A 231 -14.30 30.53 17.64
N GLU A 232 -15.51 30.18 18.07
CA GLU A 232 -15.95 30.39 19.46
C GLU A 232 -15.01 29.65 20.44
N GLU A 233 -14.44 30.37 21.41
CA GLU A 233 -13.60 29.85 22.52
C GLU A 233 -14.32 28.82 23.43
N GLY A 234 -15.57 28.45 23.12
CA GLY A 234 -16.52 27.83 24.04
C GLY A 234 -16.57 26.30 24.06
N LYS A 235 -15.44 25.58 23.97
CA LYS A 235 -15.42 24.14 24.35
C LYS A 235 -14.44 23.78 25.45
N ASP A 236 -13.49 24.65 25.76
CA ASP A 236 -12.56 24.44 26.88
C ASP A 236 -13.20 24.88 28.22
N THR A 237 -14.20 25.76 28.18
CA THR A 237 -14.94 26.21 29.38
C THR A 237 -15.78 25.11 30.04
N VAL A 238 -16.16 24.04 29.32
CA VAL A 238 -16.89 22.92 29.94
C VAL A 238 -15.93 22.03 30.72
N ALA A 239 -14.70 21.85 30.25
CA ALA A 239 -13.66 21.13 30.99
C ALA A 239 -13.20 21.94 32.22
N ASP A 240 -12.95 23.25 32.06
CA ASP A 240 -12.59 24.14 33.16
C ASP A 240 -13.70 24.25 34.22
N LYS A 241 -14.98 24.36 33.80
CA LYS A 241 -16.12 24.39 34.74
C LYS A 241 -16.39 23.05 35.43
N LEU A 242 -15.94 21.94 34.84
CA LEU A 242 -16.02 20.61 35.49
C LEU A 242 -14.89 20.44 36.51
N GLU A 243 -13.70 20.96 36.26
CA GLU A 243 -12.60 20.96 37.23
C GLU A 243 -12.89 21.91 38.42
N GLU A 244 -13.46 23.08 38.16
CA GLU A 244 -13.87 24.05 39.20
C GLU A 244 -15.00 23.47 40.11
N ASN A 245 -15.99 22.77 39.56
CA ASN A 245 -17.06 22.12 40.33
C ASN A 245 -16.60 20.88 41.13
N VAL A 246 -15.48 20.26 40.76
CA VAL A 246 -14.90 19.13 41.51
C VAL A 246 -13.99 19.63 42.63
N ALA A 247 -13.31 20.76 42.43
CA ALA A 247 -12.46 21.40 43.43
C ALA A 247 -13.23 22.07 44.57
N ASP A 248 -14.47 22.51 44.33
CA ASP A 248 -15.32 23.20 45.33
C ASP A 248 -16.25 22.27 46.12
N ARG A 249 -16.03 20.95 46.07
CA ARG A 249 -16.69 20.05 47.02
C ARG A 249 -16.02 20.21 48.38
N PRO A 250 -16.72 20.69 49.43
CA PRO A 250 -16.17 20.67 50.76
C PRO A 250 -15.90 19.20 51.12
N VAL A 251 -14.64 18.92 51.45
CA VAL A 251 -14.23 17.68 52.12
C VAL A 251 -14.73 17.77 53.56
N ASP A 252 -16.05 17.71 53.73
CA ASP A 252 -16.68 17.68 55.06
C ASP A 252 -16.90 16.22 55.48
N ALA A 253 -15.97 15.81 56.34
CA ALA A 253 -16.21 15.19 57.62
C ALA A 253 -16.87 13.79 57.67
N ALA A 254 -16.02 12.86 58.11
CA ALA A 254 -16.27 12.01 59.27
C ALA A 254 -17.36 10.92 59.15
N ARG A 255 -16.84 9.76 58.77
CA ARG A 255 -17.20 8.43 59.30
C ARG A 255 -17.78 8.51 60.73
N PRO A 256 -18.99 8.00 61.01
CA PRO A 256 -19.49 7.96 62.38
C PRO A 256 -18.73 6.93 63.21
N ALA A 257 -18.31 7.34 64.39
CA ALA A 257 -17.80 6.48 65.44
C ALA A 257 -18.95 5.73 66.14
N ASN A 258 -18.75 4.42 66.29
CA ASN A 258 -19.30 3.49 67.28
C ASN A 258 -20.82 3.34 67.52
N GLY A 259 -21.22 2.08 67.38
CA GLY A 259 -22.32 1.41 68.07
C GLY A 259 -22.12 -0.09 67.95
#